data_AF-A0AAE8U8E1-F1
#
_entry.id   AF-A0AAE8U8E1-F1
#
_cell.length_a   1.000
_cell.length_b   1.000
_cell.length_c   1.000
_cell.angle_alpha   90.00
_cell.angle_beta   90.00
_cell.angle_gamma   90.00
#
_symmetry.space_group_name_H-M   'P 1'
#
loop_
_entity.id
_entity.type
_entity.pdbx_description
1 polymer ?
#
loop_
_entity_poly.entity_id
_entity_poly.type
_entity_poly.pdbx_seq_one_letter_code
_entity_poly.pdbx_strand_id
1 'polypeptide(L)'
;MRYLKMFGIVLVVMFFLYDVNPIYADDIFEGKDEYDEGNGRQQHEEGRYEDLGELIGWCTFIGIGAAGMIFPIRTFLKSVTRTFPQSKGLYLYVAKLIGRYHILFGTMALLLGIGHGIIMYFNEGELENEGIIGLIAIILLSITAIIGMNLFNYRKNRSLRTIHISIAALSVITGGIHIFIS
;
A
#
# COMPACT_ATOMS: atom_id res chain seq x y z
N MET A 1 -18.59 0.67 6.93
CA MET A 1 -18.56 1.98 7.66
C MET A 1 -17.84 1.90 9.01
N ARG A 2 -18.43 2.22 10.18
CA ARG A 2 -17.71 2.62 11.41
C ARG A 2 -16.52 1.75 11.83
N TYR A 3 -16.63 0.42 11.79
CA TYR A 3 -15.54 -0.49 12.17
C TYR A 3 -14.36 -0.49 11.17
N LEU A 4 -14.60 -0.20 9.88
CA LEU A 4 -13.52 -0.05 8.89
C LEU A 4 -12.78 1.28 9.06
N LYS A 5 -13.48 2.41 9.29
CA LYS A 5 -12.79 3.69 9.59
C LYS A 5 -11.93 3.57 10.86
N MET A 6 -12.33 2.78 11.87
CA MET A 6 -11.45 2.44 13.01
C MET A 6 -10.29 1.50 12.63
N PHE A 7 -10.49 0.49 11.79
CA PHE A 7 -9.42 -0.41 11.33
C PHE A 7 -8.32 0.34 10.56
N GLY A 8 -8.69 1.29 9.70
CA GLY A 8 -7.75 2.19 9.02
C GLY A 8 -6.92 3.02 10.00
N ILE A 9 -7.55 3.62 11.01
CA ILE A 9 -6.85 4.35 12.08
C ILE A 9 -5.87 3.45 12.83
N VAL A 10 -6.25 2.21 13.17
CA VAL A 10 -5.35 1.26 13.85
C VAL A 10 -4.15 0.88 12.96
N LEU A 11 -4.36 0.71 11.65
CA LEU A 11 -3.26 0.47 10.69
C LEU A 11 -2.29 1.66 10.62
N VAL A 12 -2.80 2.88 10.53
CA VAL A 12 -1.98 4.11 10.52
C VAL A 12 -1.20 4.25 11.85
N VAL A 13 -1.85 4.06 12.99
CA VAL A 13 -1.18 4.12 14.30
C VAL A 13 -0.11 3.02 14.46
N MET A 14 -0.39 1.79 14.00
CA MET A 14 0.63 0.73 13.99
C MET A 14 1.80 1.03 13.04
N PHE A 15 1.58 1.75 11.94
CA PHE A 15 2.66 2.17 11.04
C PHE A 15 3.62 3.16 11.75
N PHE A 16 3.08 4.12 12.51
CA PHE A 16 3.89 5.13 13.21
C PHE A 16 4.60 4.63 14.48
N LEU A 17 4.06 3.62 15.17
CA LEU A 17 4.64 3.12 16.43
C LEU A 17 5.95 2.32 16.30
N TYR A 18 6.47 2.10 15.08
CA TYR A 18 7.61 1.20 14.83
C TYR A 18 8.88 1.84 14.22
N ASP A 19 8.97 3.18 14.10
CA ASP A 19 10.16 3.83 13.55
C ASP A 19 11.19 4.25 14.62
N VAL A 20 12.13 3.34 14.95
CA VAL A 20 13.56 3.66 15.17
C VAL A 20 14.42 2.38 15.15
N ASN A 21 15.01 2.05 13.98
CA ASN A 21 16.37 1.49 13.77
C ASN A 21 16.49 0.60 12.49
N PRO A 22 16.76 1.19 11.32
CA PRO A 22 17.00 0.44 10.09
C PRO A 22 18.40 -0.19 10.04
N ILE A 23 18.52 -1.44 10.51
CA ILE A 23 19.71 -2.29 10.28
C ILE A 23 19.52 -3.07 8.97
N TYR A 24 20.51 -3.01 8.09
CA TYR A 24 20.49 -3.56 6.73
C TYR A 24 20.88 -5.04 6.66
N ALA A 25 20.30 -5.74 5.68
CA ALA A 25 20.75 -7.01 5.09
C ALA A 25 20.24 -7.07 3.63
N ASP A 26 20.85 -7.90 2.79
CA ASP A 26 20.85 -7.73 1.32
C ASP A 26 20.47 -8.98 0.50
N ASP A 27 20.28 -8.76 -0.81
CA ASP A 27 20.43 -9.70 -1.95
C ASP A 27 19.43 -10.85 -2.26
N ILE A 28 19.56 -11.30 -3.52
CA ILE A 28 19.01 -12.52 -4.18
C ILE A 28 17.55 -12.45 -4.72
N PHE A 29 17.24 -13.28 -5.73
CA PHE A 29 16.49 -12.95 -6.95
C PHE A 29 15.20 -13.79 -7.19
N GLU A 30 14.39 -13.33 -8.16
CA GLU A 30 13.45 -14.03 -9.09
C GLU A 30 12.28 -14.97 -8.67
N GLY A 31 11.37 -15.19 -9.65
CA GLY A 31 10.72 -16.50 -9.89
C GLY A 31 9.18 -16.65 -9.79
N LYS A 32 8.37 -15.92 -10.60
CA LYS A 32 7.02 -16.26 -11.16
C LYS A 32 5.84 -16.73 -10.22
N ASP A 33 4.65 -16.11 -10.17
CA ASP A 33 3.40 -16.28 -10.99
C ASP A 33 2.39 -17.24 -10.26
N GLU A 34 1.04 -17.32 -10.38
CA GLU A 34 -0.07 -16.58 -11.07
C GLU A 34 -1.49 -17.06 -10.54
N TYR A 35 -2.59 -16.29 -10.75
CA TYR A 35 -4.08 -16.62 -10.67
C TYR A 35 -4.74 -17.08 -9.32
N ASP A 36 -6.07 -17.05 -9.04
CA ASP A 36 -7.38 -16.56 -9.63
C ASP A 36 -8.46 -16.56 -8.49
N GLU A 37 -9.74 -16.13 -8.54
CA GLU A 37 -10.59 -15.07 -9.13
C GLU A 37 -12.05 -15.29 -8.58
N GLY A 38 -13.00 -14.36 -8.83
CA GLY A 38 -14.46 -14.57 -8.67
C GLY A 38 -15.15 -13.86 -7.47
N ASN A 39 -16.44 -13.44 -7.54
CA ASN A 39 -17.43 -13.41 -8.64
C ASN A 39 -18.67 -12.54 -8.24
N GLY A 40 -19.39 -11.90 -9.18
CA GLY A 40 -20.85 -11.65 -9.01
C GLY A 40 -21.46 -10.23 -9.10
N ARG A 41 -21.63 -9.69 -10.32
CA ARG A 41 -22.83 -8.98 -10.87
C ARG A 41 -23.63 -7.97 -9.99
N GLN A 42 -23.55 -6.66 -10.28
CA GLN A 42 -24.41 -5.85 -11.21
C GLN A 42 -25.68 -5.18 -10.60
N GLN A 43 -25.66 -3.84 -10.51
CA GLN A 43 -26.81 -2.94 -10.72
C GLN A 43 -26.47 -1.83 -11.73
N HIS A 44 -27.40 -0.90 -12.02
CA HIS A 44 -27.45 -0.19 -13.31
C HIS A 44 -26.93 1.26 -13.34
N GLU A 45 -25.81 1.41 -14.04
CA GLU A 45 -25.32 2.52 -14.89
C GLU A 45 -25.15 3.96 -14.39
N GLU A 46 -25.92 4.47 -13.43
CA GLU A 46 -25.53 5.68 -12.71
C GLU A 46 -24.72 5.26 -11.48
N GLY A 47 -25.37 4.58 -10.52
CA GLY A 47 -24.67 3.95 -9.39
C GLY A 47 -23.62 2.90 -9.80
N ARG A 48 -23.58 2.39 -11.04
CA ARG A 48 -22.55 1.41 -11.46
C ARG A 48 -21.16 2.02 -11.64
N TYR A 49 -21.04 3.32 -11.90
CA TYR A 49 -19.72 3.97 -11.92
C TYR A 49 -19.27 4.32 -10.49
N GLU A 50 -20.21 4.75 -9.64
CA GLU A 50 -20.02 4.97 -8.20
C GLU A 50 -19.61 3.66 -7.46
N ASP A 51 -20.40 2.59 -7.56
CA ASP A 51 -20.13 1.24 -7.01
C ASP A 51 -18.74 0.72 -7.42
N LEU A 52 -18.40 0.90 -8.71
CA LEU A 52 -17.11 0.47 -9.28
C LEU A 52 -15.96 1.35 -8.78
N GLY A 53 -16.21 2.65 -8.65
CA GLY A 53 -15.30 3.63 -8.06
C GLY A 53 -14.99 3.29 -6.60
N GLU A 54 -16.01 3.07 -5.77
CA GLU A 54 -15.87 2.60 -4.38
C GLU A 54 -15.06 1.29 -4.31
N LEU A 55 -15.43 0.28 -5.11
CA LEU A 55 -14.77 -1.03 -5.10
C LEU A 55 -13.29 -0.91 -5.45
N ILE A 56 -12.95 -0.14 -6.48
CA ILE A 56 -11.55 0.10 -6.88
C ILE A 56 -10.82 0.94 -5.83
N GLY A 57 -11.49 1.87 -5.16
CA GLY A 57 -10.97 2.61 -4.00
C GLY A 57 -10.63 1.69 -2.82
N TRP A 58 -11.51 0.74 -2.47
CA TRP A 58 -11.24 -0.27 -1.45
C TRP A 58 -10.12 -1.23 -1.84
N CYS A 59 -10.08 -1.70 -3.08
CA CYS A 59 -8.98 -2.51 -3.60
C CYS A 59 -7.64 -1.73 -3.58
N THR A 60 -7.67 -0.43 -3.86
CA THR A 60 -6.52 0.48 -3.73
C THR A 60 -6.04 0.54 -2.29
N PHE A 61 -6.92 0.85 -1.33
CA PHE A 61 -6.57 0.95 0.08
C PHE A 61 -6.00 -0.37 0.64
N ILE A 62 -6.61 -1.51 0.27
CA ILE A 62 -6.11 -2.85 0.65
C ILE A 62 -4.73 -3.11 0.02
N GLY A 63 -4.51 -2.73 -1.24
CA GLY A 63 -3.20 -2.84 -1.90
C GLY A 63 -2.12 -1.98 -1.24
N ILE A 64 -2.43 -0.73 -0.88
CA ILE A 64 -1.54 0.16 -0.10
C ILE A 64 -1.20 -0.48 1.25
N GLY A 65 -2.19 -1.02 1.96
CA GLY A 65 -1.98 -1.74 3.23
C GLY A 65 -1.08 -2.98 3.07
N ALA A 66 -1.34 -3.81 2.07
CA ALA A 66 -0.55 -5.00 1.77
C ALA A 66 0.91 -4.65 1.40
N ALA A 67 1.14 -3.57 0.64
CA ALA A 67 2.47 -3.06 0.35
C ALA A 67 3.15 -2.51 1.63
N GLY A 68 2.46 -1.69 2.42
CA GLY A 68 2.98 -1.05 3.63
C GLY A 68 3.36 -2.03 4.75
N MET A 69 2.64 -3.16 4.86
CA MET A 69 2.90 -4.20 5.87
C MET A 69 4.31 -4.82 5.83
N ILE A 70 5.07 -4.65 4.74
CA ILE A 70 6.47 -5.12 4.65
C ILE A 70 7.35 -4.64 5.82
N PHE A 71 7.15 -3.40 6.28
CA PHE A 71 7.99 -2.80 7.31
C PHE A 71 7.68 -3.31 8.73
N PRO A 72 6.45 -3.19 9.27
CA PRO A 72 6.13 -3.70 10.61
C PRO A 72 6.35 -5.21 10.71
N ILE A 73 6.04 -5.98 9.64
CA ILE A 73 6.28 -7.43 9.66
C ILE A 73 7.79 -7.73 9.71
N ARG A 74 8.66 -7.07 8.93
CA ARG A 74 10.12 -7.27 9.04
C ARG A 74 10.66 -6.91 10.42
N THR A 75 10.16 -5.84 11.03
CA THR A 75 10.55 -5.42 12.39
C THR A 75 10.10 -6.43 13.45
N PHE A 76 8.85 -6.91 13.37
CA PHE A 76 8.33 -7.95 14.26
C PHE A 76 9.10 -9.26 14.13
N LEU A 77 9.29 -9.75 12.90
CA LEU A 77 10.01 -11.01 12.62
C LEU A 77 11.47 -10.98 13.12
N LYS A 78 12.15 -9.82 13.11
CA LYS A 78 13.47 -9.65 13.72
C LYS A 78 13.46 -9.87 15.24
N SER A 79 12.41 -9.45 15.93
CA SER A 79 12.23 -9.71 17.36
C SER A 79 11.93 -11.19 17.61
N VAL A 80 10.94 -11.75 16.90
CA VAL A 80 10.50 -13.14 17.11
C VAL A 80 11.59 -14.16 16.75
N THR A 81 12.37 -13.95 15.70
CA THR A 81 13.51 -14.82 15.34
C THR A 81 14.68 -14.78 16.32
N ARG A 82 14.76 -13.76 17.19
CA ARG A 82 15.73 -13.72 18.30
C ARG A 82 15.26 -14.57 19.49
N THR A 83 13.95 -14.61 19.76
CA THR A 83 13.34 -15.40 20.84
C THR A 83 13.14 -16.86 20.46
N PHE A 84 12.72 -17.14 19.22
CA PHE A 84 12.38 -18.47 18.72
C PHE A 84 13.23 -18.83 17.48
N PRO A 85 14.51 -19.20 17.67
CA PRO A 85 15.43 -19.48 16.56
C PRO A 85 15.05 -20.73 15.75
N GLN A 86 14.32 -21.68 16.33
CA GLN A 86 13.86 -22.91 15.66
C GLN A 86 12.92 -22.61 14.47
N SER A 87 12.02 -21.64 14.63
CA SER A 87 11.06 -21.18 13.60
C SER A 87 11.64 -20.22 12.56
N LYS A 88 12.95 -19.92 12.61
CA LYS A 88 13.60 -18.90 11.76
C LYS A 88 13.42 -19.12 10.26
N GLY A 89 13.35 -20.38 9.79
CA GLY A 89 13.12 -20.71 8.38
C GLY A 89 11.77 -20.19 7.86
N LEU A 90 10.69 -20.47 8.59
CA LEU A 90 9.33 -20.03 8.24
C LEU A 90 9.21 -18.49 8.26
N TYR A 91 9.83 -17.84 9.25
CA TYR A 91 9.84 -16.37 9.34
C TYR A 91 10.64 -15.70 8.20
N LEU A 92 11.76 -16.28 7.77
CA LEU A 92 12.49 -15.81 6.60
C LEU A 92 11.70 -16.02 5.29
N TYR A 93 10.98 -17.14 5.17
CA TYR A 93 10.07 -17.40 4.04
C TYR A 93 8.97 -16.33 3.95
N VAL A 94 8.26 -16.04 5.05
CA VAL A 94 7.22 -14.98 5.11
C VAL A 94 7.80 -13.60 4.78
N ALA A 95 8.97 -13.25 5.32
CA ALA A 95 9.66 -11.99 5.02
C ALA A 95 10.09 -11.85 3.55
N LYS A 96 10.40 -12.97 2.88
CA LYS A 96 10.72 -13.02 1.44
C LYS A 96 9.45 -12.92 0.59
N LEU A 97 8.37 -13.60 0.98
CA LEU A 97 7.07 -13.57 0.30
C LEU A 97 6.52 -12.14 0.21
N ILE A 98 6.37 -11.47 1.35
CA ILE A 98 5.87 -10.08 1.42
C ILE A 98 6.86 -9.13 0.73
N GLY A 99 8.17 -9.37 0.89
CA GLY A 99 9.21 -8.58 0.24
C GLY A 99 9.21 -8.65 -1.29
N ARG A 100 8.75 -9.76 -1.87
CA ARG A 100 8.61 -9.96 -3.31
C ARG A 100 7.32 -9.33 -3.84
N TYR A 101 6.19 -9.52 -3.15
CA TYR A 101 4.90 -8.98 -3.60
C TYR A 101 4.68 -7.49 -3.27
N HIS A 102 5.48 -6.88 -2.40
CA HIS A 102 5.41 -5.44 -2.10
C HIS A 102 5.40 -4.55 -3.36
N ILE A 103 6.25 -4.85 -4.36
CA ILE A 103 6.27 -4.09 -5.62
C ILE A 103 4.97 -4.29 -6.40
N LEU A 104 4.49 -5.54 -6.53
CA LEU A 104 3.23 -5.85 -7.21
C LEU A 104 2.05 -5.14 -6.55
N PHE A 105 1.91 -5.24 -5.22
CA PHE A 105 0.83 -4.58 -4.49
C PHE A 105 0.92 -3.05 -4.57
N GLY A 106 2.13 -2.47 -4.53
CA GLY A 106 2.34 -1.03 -4.69
C GLY A 106 1.98 -0.52 -6.09
N THR A 107 2.39 -1.25 -7.15
CA THR A 107 2.05 -0.92 -8.53
C THR A 107 0.56 -1.12 -8.81
N MET A 108 -0.04 -2.22 -8.34
CA MET A 108 -1.49 -2.44 -8.48
C MET A 108 -2.29 -1.38 -7.72
N ALA A 109 -1.90 -1.01 -6.50
CA ALA A 109 -2.54 0.07 -5.77
C ALA A 109 -2.44 1.42 -6.50
N LEU A 110 -1.30 1.73 -7.13
CA LEU A 110 -1.16 2.95 -7.92
C LEU A 110 -2.05 2.94 -9.16
N LEU A 111 -2.11 1.82 -9.89
CA LEU A 111 -2.96 1.68 -11.08
C LEU A 111 -4.46 1.73 -10.73
N LEU A 112 -4.87 1.03 -9.68
CA LEU A 112 -6.24 1.07 -9.16
C LEU A 112 -6.59 2.47 -8.66
N GLY A 113 -5.70 3.15 -7.94
CA GLY A 113 -5.94 4.49 -7.42
C GLY A 113 -6.07 5.56 -8.51
N ILE A 114 -5.29 5.44 -9.60
CA ILE A 114 -5.47 6.23 -10.81
C ILE A 114 -6.82 5.91 -11.47
N GLY A 115 -7.17 4.62 -11.60
CA GLY A 115 -8.44 4.18 -12.17
C GLY A 115 -9.66 4.68 -11.39
N HIS A 116 -9.61 4.62 -10.06
CA HIS A 116 -10.61 5.18 -9.14
C HIS A 116 -10.79 6.69 -9.39
N GLY A 117 -9.72 7.48 -9.35
CA GLY A 117 -9.81 8.92 -9.58
C GLY A 117 -10.35 9.29 -10.98
N ILE A 118 -10.04 8.50 -12.01
CA ILE A 118 -10.62 8.67 -13.35
C ILE A 118 -12.11 8.34 -13.37
N ILE A 119 -12.54 7.25 -12.71
CA ILE A 119 -13.94 6.83 -12.68
C ILE A 119 -14.80 7.81 -11.89
N MET A 120 -14.33 8.27 -10.72
CA MET A 120 -15.04 9.28 -9.91
C MET A 120 -15.18 10.60 -10.70
N TYR A 121 -14.12 11.08 -11.35
CA TYR A 121 -14.18 12.28 -12.19
C TYR A 121 -15.20 12.18 -13.35
N PHE A 122 -15.34 11.00 -13.97
CA PHE A 122 -16.37 10.76 -15.00
C PHE A 122 -17.79 10.58 -14.43
N ASN A 123 -17.93 10.23 -13.15
CA ASN A 123 -19.22 10.08 -12.45
C ASN A 123 -19.74 11.42 -11.91
N GLU A 124 -18.86 12.20 -11.27
CA GLU A 124 -19.13 13.53 -10.70
C GLU A 124 -19.19 14.63 -11.78
N GLY A 125 -18.43 14.49 -12.88
CA GLY A 125 -18.37 15.45 -13.98
C GLY A 125 -17.45 16.66 -13.72
N GLU A 126 -17.11 16.92 -12.46
CA GLU A 126 -16.02 17.79 -12.05
C GLU A 126 -15.09 17.09 -11.04
N LEU A 127 -14.17 17.82 -10.40
CA LEU A 127 -13.25 17.27 -9.41
C LEU A 127 -13.45 17.97 -8.07
N GLU A 128 -14.20 17.34 -7.17
CA GLU A 128 -14.56 17.93 -5.89
C GLU A 128 -13.36 18.20 -4.97
N ASN A 129 -13.57 19.04 -3.95
CA ASN A 129 -12.55 19.41 -2.96
C ASN A 129 -11.92 18.19 -2.25
N GLU A 130 -12.68 17.10 -2.09
CA GLU A 130 -12.18 15.85 -1.52
C GLU A 130 -11.34 15.04 -2.52
N GLY A 131 -11.74 15.05 -3.80
CA GLY A 131 -10.98 14.51 -4.92
C GLY A 131 -9.60 15.18 -5.09
N ILE A 132 -9.44 16.45 -4.72
CA ILE A 132 -8.13 17.12 -4.66
C ILE A 132 -7.20 16.40 -3.66
N ILE A 133 -7.72 15.97 -2.50
CA ILE A 133 -6.94 15.29 -1.47
C ILE A 133 -6.58 13.87 -1.93
N GLY A 134 -7.51 13.16 -2.59
CA GLY A 134 -7.23 11.91 -3.28
C GLY A 134 -6.13 12.04 -4.34
N LEU A 135 -6.20 13.06 -5.19
CA LEU A 135 -5.19 13.36 -6.21
C LEU A 135 -3.80 13.61 -5.60
N ILE A 136 -3.71 14.37 -4.50
CA ILE A 136 -2.44 14.58 -3.77
C ILE A 136 -1.89 13.24 -3.24
N ALA A 137 -2.74 12.37 -2.70
CA ALA A 137 -2.31 11.04 -2.23
C ALA A 137 -1.74 10.18 -3.37
N ILE A 138 -2.34 10.21 -4.56
CA ILE A 138 -1.87 9.50 -5.76
C ILE A 138 -0.59 10.11 -6.35
N ILE A 139 -0.41 11.44 -6.30
CA ILE A 139 0.85 12.10 -6.68
C ILE A 139 1.99 11.66 -5.73
N LEU A 140 1.74 11.63 -4.42
CA LEU A 140 2.70 11.12 -3.43
C LEU A 140 2.98 9.62 -3.61
N LEU A 141 1.99 8.81 -4.00
CA LEU A 141 2.17 7.39 -4.31
C LEU A 141 3.00 7.19 -5.59
N SER A 142 2.81 8.03 -6.60
CA SER A 142 3.60 8.04 -7.84
C SER A 142 5.07 8.38 -7.58
N ILE A 143 5.34 9.40 -6.76
CA ILE A 143 6.70 9.76 -6.33
C ILE A 143 7.31 8.63 -5.50
N THR A 144 6.55 8.04 -4.57
CA THR A 144 6.93 6.84 -3.80
C THR A 144 7.37 5.70 -4.72
N ALA A 145 6.62 5.43 -5.79
CA ALA A 145 6.93 4.37 -6.76
C ALA A 145 8.21 4.67 -7.56
N ILE A 146 8.40 5.91 -8.04
CA ILE A 146 9.62 6.34 -8.76
C ILE A 146 10.86 6.17 -7.87
N ILE A 147 10.78 6.57 -6.60
CA ILE A 147 11.89 6.42 -5.65
C ILE A 147 12.07 4.93 -5.26
N GLY A 148 10.99 4.14 -5.24
CA GLY A 148 11.04 2.69 -5.07
C GLY A 148 11.79 1.97 -6.20
N MET A 149 11.56 2.35 -7.47
CA MET A 149 12.33 1.84 -8.62
C MET A 149 13.81 2.21 -8.51
N ASN A 150 14.13 3.45 -8.13
CA ASN A 150 15.52 3.85 -7.88
C ASN A 150 16.14 3.08 -6.70
N LEU A 151 15.38 2.81 -5.64
CA LEU A 151 15.83 2.01 -4.49
C LEU A 151 16.02 0.52 -4.85
N PHE A 152 15.27 -0.04 -5.81
CA PHE A 152 15.48 -1.40 -6.31
C PHE A 152 16.87 -1.57 -6.96
N ASN A 153 17.35 -0.52 -7.66
CA ASN A 153 18.68 -0.46 -8.26
C ASN A 153 19.76 -0.12 -7.23
N TYR A 154 19.50 0.85 -6.34
CA TYR A 154 20.45 1.37 -5.35
C TYR A 154 20.13 0.91 -3.92
N ARG A 155 19.90 -0.40 -3.73
CA ARG A 155 19.36 -1.00 -2.48
C ARG A 155 20.09 -0.59 -1.20
N LYS A 156 21.41 -0.39 -1.29
CA LYS A 156 22.32 0.01 -0.20
C LYS A 156 22.17 1.48 0.24
N ASN A 157 21.50 2.33 -0.55
CA ASN A 157 21.38 3.76 -0.26
C ASN A 157 20.36 4.05 0.86
N ARG A 158 20.87 4.47 2.03
CA ARG A 158 20.04 4.83 3.19
C ARG A 158 19.15 6.04 2.96
N SER A 159 19.60 7.04 2.21
CA SER A 159 18.82 8.25 1.93
C SER A 159 17.57 7.93 1.10
N LEU A 160 17.74 7.22 -0.03
CA LEU A 160 16.61 6.79 -0.87
C LEU A 160 15.59 5.94 -0.10
N ARG A 161 16.06 5.09 0.83
CA ARG A 161 15.18 4.29 1.68
C ARG A 161 14.37 5.13 2.66
N THR A 162 14.99 6.10 3.34
CA THR A 162 14.28 7.04 4.22
C THR A 162 13.25 7.84 3.43
N ILE A 163 13.66 8.44 2.30
CA ILE A 163 12.76 9.27 1.47
C ILE A 163 11.56 8.45 0.96
N HIS A 164 11.79 7.23 0.45
CA HIS A 164 10.70 6.34 0.03
C HIS A 164 9.72 6.03 1.17
N ILE A 165 10.21 5.71 2.37
CA ILE A 165 9.36 5.45 3.55
C ILE A 165 8.59 6.72 3.98
N SER A 166 9.24 7.89 4.01
CA SER A 166 8.60 9.15 4.40
C SER A 166 7.51 9.59 3.42
N ILE A 167 7.74 9.47 2.11
CA ILE A 167 6.73 9.85 1.11
C ILE A 167 5.60 8.80 1.03
N ALA A 168 5.92 7.51 1.25
CA ALA A 168 4.89 6.48 1.43
C ALA A 168 4.01 6.77 2.65
N ALA A 169 4.60 7.14 3.78
CA ALA A 169 3.87 7.50 5.00
C ALA A 169 2.95 8.70 4.79
N LEU A 170 3.42 9.73 4.08
CA LEU A 170 2.61 10.90 3.73
C LEU A 170 1.46 10.51 2.78
N SER A 171 1.71 9.71 1.75
CA SER A 171 0.67 9.20 0.84
C SER A 171 -0.41 8.41 1.61
N VAL A 172 0.00 7.55 2.55
CA VAL A 172 -0.92 6.79 3.43
C VAL A 172 -1.74 7.72 4.33
N ILE A 173 -1.14 8.77 4.91
CA ILE A 173 -1.88 9.78 5.69
C ILE A 173 -2.90 10.49 4.80
N THR A 174 -2.49 11.03 3.65
CA THR A 174 -3.38 11.81 2.78
C THR A 174 -4.52 10.96 2.24
N GLY A 175 -4.26 9.72 1.81
CA GLY A 175 -5.30 8.76 1.42
C GLY A 175 -6.21 8.36 2.58
N GLY A 176 -5.67 8.21 3.80
CA GLY A 176 -6.45 7.97 5.01
C GLY A 176 -7.33 9.14 5.44
N ILE A 177 -6.93 10.38 5.14
CA ILE A 177 -7.75 11.59 5.32
C ILE A 177 -8.88 11.63 4.29
N HIS A 178 -8.59 11.37 3.01
CA HIS A 178 -9.60 11.27 1.95
C HIS A 178 -10.68 10.22 2.30
N ILE A 179 -10.30 9.00 2.68
CA ILE A 179 -11.21 7.91 3.13
C ILE A 179 -11.89 8.23 4.48
N PHE A 180 -11.52 9.32 5.15
CA PHE A 180 -12.20 9.77 6.37
C PHE A 180 -13.28 10.81 6.10
N ILE A 181 -12.99 11.81 5.26
CA ILE A 181 -13.91 12.91 4.91
C ILE A 181 -15.04 12.42 4.00
N SER A 182 -14.70 11.60 2.99
CA SER A 182 -15.61 10.79 2.19
C SER A 182 -16.00 9.54 2.98
#